data_AF-A0A5E5QKI2-F1
#
_entry.id   AF-A0A5E5QKI2-F1
#
_cell.length_a   1.000
_cell.length_b   1.000
_cell.length_c   1.000
_cell.angle_alpha   90.00
_cell.angle_beta   90.00
_cell.angle_gamma   90.00
#
_symmetry.space_group_name_H-M   'P 1'
#
loop_
_entity.id
_entity.type
_entity.pdbx_description
1 polymer ?
#
loop_
_entity_poly.entity_id
_entity_poly.type
_entity_poly.pdbx_seq_one_letter_code
_entity_poly.pdbx_strand_id
1 'polypeptide(L)'
;MNKALSVTTTTLLLLLIANVFVDVVLRYAFNNSSIALQELEWHLFSAMFLLSIAYGLQNDTHVRVDVFYLNFSPKTQALINIIGSVIFIL
;
A
#
# COMPACT_ATOMS: atom_id res chain seq x y z
N MET A 1 11.91 -6.52 -8.49
CA MET A 1 11.50 -6.57 -7.07
C MET A 1 12.56 -7.33 -6.28
N ASN A 2 13.15 -6.74 -5.24
CA ASN A 2 14.06 -7.48 -4.36
C ASN A 2 13.29 -8.69 -3.81
N LYS A 3 13.80 -9.91 -4.00
CA LYS A 3 13.05 -11.16 -3.71
C LYS A 3 12.54 -11.17 -2.27
N ALA A 4 13.31 -10.61 -1.34
CA ALA A 4 12.93 -10.46 0.06
C ALA A 4 11.68 -9.58 0.23
N LEU A 5 11.64 -8.39 -0.37
CA LEU A 5 10.52 -7.45 -0.24
C LEU A 5 9.22 -8.03 -0.83
N SER A 6 9.35 -8.73 -1.96
CA SER A 6 8.23 -9.46 -2.57
C SER A 6 7.65 -10.49 -1.61
N VAL A 7 8.50 -11.33 -1.02
CA VAL A 7 8.07 -12.41 -0.12
C VAL A 7 7.42 -11.85 1.14
N THR A 8 7.98 -10.78 1.71
CA THR A 8 7.41 -10.12 2.90
C THR A 8 6.02 -9.56 2.60
N THR A 9 5.86 -8.83 1.49
CA THR A 9 4.58 -8.22 1.10
C THR A 9 3.52 -9.28 0.81
N THR A 10 3.87 -10.34 0.07
CA THR A 10 2.96 -11.46 -0.20
C THR A 10 2.57 -12.19 1.08
N THR A 11 3.49 -12.38 2.01
CA THR A 11 3.19 -13.00 3.32
C THR A 11 2.19 -12.16 4.11
N LEU A 12 2.39 -10.84 4.18
CA LEU A 12 1.46 -9.92 4.85
C LEU A 12 0.07 -9.94 4.20
N LEU A 13 0.00 -9.99 2.87
CA LEU A 13 -1.25 -10.11 2.14
C LEU A 13 -2.00 -11.40 2.50
N LEU A 14 -1.31 -12.54 2.53
CA LEU A 14 -1.92 -13.82 2.90
C LEU A 14 -2.46 -13.80 4.33
N LEU A 15 -1.70 -13.21 5.27
CA LEU A 15 -2.15 -13.03 6.65
C LEU A 15 -3.37 -12.10 6.75
N LEU A 16 -3.39 -11.00 5.99
CA LEU A 16 -4.52 -10.08 5.93
C LEU A 16 -5.78 -10.80 5.42
N ILE A 17 -5.68 -11.52 4.31
CA ILE A 17 -6.81 -12.27 3.73
C ILE A 17 -7.32 -13.32 4.71
N ALA A 18 -6.42 -14.07 5.35
CA ALA A 18 -6.80 -15.06 6.36
C ALA A 18 -7.51 -14.41 7.55
N ASN A 19 -7.02 -13.27 8.04
CA ASN A 19 -7.62 -12.53 9.15
C ASN A 19 -9.02 -12.03 8.80
N VAL A 20 -9.19 -11.37 7.65
CA VAL A 20 -10.48 -10.89 7.15
C VAL A 20 -11.46 -12.05 6.98
N PHE A 21 -11.00 -13.18 6.44
CA PHE A 21 -11.84 -14.36 6.29
C PHE A 21 -12.34 -14.88 7.64
N VAL A 22 -11.45 -15.02 8.62
CA VAL A 22 -11.82 -15.44 9.98
C VAL A 22 -12.79 -14.46 10.62
N ASP A 23 -12.54 -13.15 10.52
CA ASP A 23 -13.42 -12.13 11.09
C ASP A 23 -14.83 -12.17 10.47
N VAL A 24 -14.92 -12.28 9.13
CA VAL A 24 -16.18 -12.43 8.40
C VAL A 24 -16.92 -13.70 8.82
N VAL A 25 -16.24 -14.84 8.92
CA VAL A 25 -16.86 -16.10 9.35
C VAL A 25 -17.38 -16.00 10.78
N LEU A 26 -16.60 -15.47 11.72
CA LEU A 26 -17.01 -15.28 13.11
C LEU A 26 -18.23 -14.35 13.20
N ARG A 27 -18.22 -13.26 12.44
CA ARG A 27 -19.28 -12.27 12.44
C ARG A 27 -20.59 -12.84 11.92
N TYR A 28 -20.58 -13.53 10.78
CA TYR A 28 -21.82 -13.98 10.13
C TYR A 28 -22.28 -15.37 10.55
N ALA A 29 -21.37 -16.32 10.79
CA ALA A 29 -21.75 -17.68 11.18
C ALA A 29 -21.95 -17.83 12.69
N PHE A 30 -21.24 -17.03 13.50
CA PHE A 30 -21.23 -17.14 14.96
C PHE A 30 -21.76 -15.89 15.67
N ASN A 31 -22.18 -14.84 14.93
CA ASN A 31 -22.63 -13.56 15.47
C ASN A 31 -21.62 -12.94 16.47
N ASN A 32 -20.32 -13.19 16.26
CA ASN A 32 -19.24 -12.74 17.13
C ASN A 32 -18.32 -11.80 16.35
N SER A 33 -18.25 -10.53 16.77
CA SER A 33 -17.36 -9.54 16.17
C SER A 33 -16.21 -9.22 17.12
N SER A 34 -14.97 -9.35 16.64
CA SER A 34 -13.77 -9.09 17.46
C SER A 34 -13.10 -7.79 17.05
N ILE A 35 -13.08 -6.82 17.97
CA ILE A 35 -12.35 -5.56 17.77
C ILE A 35 -10.86 -5.85 17.53
N ALA A 36 -10.29 -6.86 18.19
CA ALA A 36 -8.88 -7.21 18.01
C ALA A 36 -8.58 -7.73 16.59
N LEU A 37 -9.49 -8.51 15.98
CA LEU A 37 -9.31 -8.96 14.59
C LEU A 37 -9.41 -7.76 13.64
N GLN A 38 -10.34 -6.86 13.89
CA GLN A 38 -10.53 -5.67 13.08
C GLN A 38 -9.33 -4.71 13.17
N GLU A 39 -8.80 -4.45 14.36
CA GLU A 39 -7.55 -3.69 14.54
C GLU A 39 -6.39 -4.36 13.81
N LEU A 40 -6.28 -5.69 13.87
CA LEU A 40 -5.22 -6.43 13.18
C LEU A 40 -5.29 -6.27 11.65
N GLU A 41 -6.48 -6.14 11.05
CA GLU A 41 -6.63 -5.84 9.62
C GLU A 41 -5.93 -4.54 9.24
N TRP A 42 -6.14 -3.48 10.03
CA TRP A 42 -5.59 -2.15 9.75
C TRP A 42 -4.07 -2.15 9.88
N HIS A 43 -3.53 -2.88 10.85
CA HIS A 43 -2.08 -3.01 11.05
C HIS A 43 -1.43 -3.82 9.92
N LEU A 44 -2.01 -4.96 9.53
CA LEU A 44 -1.52 -5.78 8.43
C LEU A 44 -1.58 -5.03 7.10
N PHE A 45 -2.70 -4.35 6.84
CA PHE A 45 -2.87 -3.52 5.65
C PHE A 45 -1.85 -2.38 5.60
N SER A 46 -1.67 -1.64 6.69
CA SER A 46 -0.72 -0.52 6.76
C SER A 46 0.72 -0.99 6.54
N ALA A 47 1.12 -2.09 7.19
CA ALA A 47 2.46 -2.66 7.00
C ALA A 47 2.71 -3.09 5.55
N MET A 48 1.73 -3.77 4.93
CA MET A 48 1.81 -4.19 3.53
C MET A 48 1.87 -2.99 2.58
N PHE A 49 1.02 -1.98 2.81
CA PHE A 49 0.95 -0.77 2.00
C PHE A 49 2.26 0.02 2.06
N LEU A 50 2.80 0.26 3.24
CA LEU A 50 4.06 1.01 3.42
C LEU A 50 5.25 0.36 2.72
N LEU A 51 5.35 -0.98 2.76
CA LEU A 51 6.39 -1.71 2.03
C LEU A 51 6.20 -1.64 0.51
N SER A 52 4.95 -1.71 0.05
CA SER A 52 4.60 -1.67 -1.37
C SER A 52 4.80 -0.29 -1.97
N ILE A 53 4.42 0.77 -1.26
CA ILE A 53 4.43 2.15 -1.75
C ILE A 53 5.85 2.69 -1.90
N ALA A 54 6.74 2.38 -0.95
CA ALA A 54 8.16 2.73 -1.05
C ALA A 54 8.82 2.10 -2.29
N TYR A 55 8.45 0.86 -2.61
CA TYR A 55 8.91 0.18 -3.82
C TYR A 55 8.29 0.79 -5.09
N GLY A 56 7.00 1.11 -5.08
CA GLY A 56 6.31 1.72 -6.21
C GLY A 56 6.91 3.08 -6.58
N LEU A 57 7.20 3.91 -5.56
CA LEU A 57 7.87 5.21 -5.69
C LEU A 57 9.28 5.06 -6.25
N GLN A 58 10.07 4.10 -5.78
CA GLN A 58 11.43 3.87 -6.31
C GLN A 58 11.43 3.50 -7.80
N ASN A 59 10.42 2.77 -8.26
CA ASN A 59 10.34 2.30 -9.65
C ASN A 59 9.53 3.23 -10.55
N ASP A 60 9.15 4.43 -10.09
CA ASP A 60 8.37 5.40 -10.87
C ASP A 60 7.12 4.78 -11.53
N THR A 61 6.47 3.85 -10.81
CA THR A 61 5.33 3.08 -11.35
C THR A 61 4.02 3.86 -11.37
N HIS A 62 4.01 5.09 -10.85
CA HIS A 62 2.84 5.94 -10.84
C HIS A 62 2.56 6.50 -12.24
N VAL A 63 1.28 6.54 -12.61
CA VAL A 63 0.85 7.09 -13.90
C VAL A 63 1.15 8.60 -13.90
N ARG A 64 2.14 9.01 -14.70
CA ARG A 64 2.54 10.41 -14.88
C ARG A 64 1.84 10.98 -16.12
N VAL A 65 1.43 12.25 -16.05
CA VAL A 65 0.95 12.98 -17.23
C VAL A 65 2.18 13.57 -17.93
N ASP A 66 2.76 12.80 -18.83
CA ASP A 66 4.07 13.11 -19.42
C ASP A 66 4.06 14.33 -20.37
N VAL A 67 2.89 14.76 -20.87
CA VAL A 67 2.77 15.83 -21.89
C VAL A 67 3.35 17.17 -21.41
N PHE A 68 3.11 17.56 -20.16
CA PHE A 68 3.64 18.81 -19.59
C PHE A 68 4.94 18.60 -18.84
N TYR A 69 5.09 17.44 -18.21
CA TYR A 69 6.24 17.11 -17.35
C TYR A 69 7.57 17.08 -18.11
N LEU A 70 7.57 16.59 -19.35
CA LEU A 70 8.78 16.50 -20.18
C LEU A 70 9.40 17.86 -20.53
N ASN A 71 8.61 18.94 -20.56
CA ASN A 71 9.08 20.28 -20.90
C ASN A 71 9.59 21.09 -19.68
N PHE A 72 9.51 20.53 -18.48
CA PHE A 72 9.89 21.22 -17.25
C PHE A 72 11.37 21.06 -16.91
N SER A 73 11.90 22.07 -16.20
CA SER A 73 13.27 22.00 -15.69
C SER A 73 13.43 20.86 -14.66
N PRO A 74 14.64 20.30 -14.47
CA PRO A 74 14.87 19.24 -13.48
C PRO A 74 14.43 19.61 -12.06
N LYS A 75 14.53 20.89 -11.68
CA LYS A 75 14.07 21.38 -10.38
C LYS A 75 12.55 21.34 -10.24
N THR A 76 11.84 21.73 -11.31
CA THR A 76 10.37 21.71 -11.35
C THR A 76 9.84 20.28 -11.34
N GLN A 77 10.49 19.38 -12.08
CA GLN A 77 10.19 17.95 -12.07
C GLN A 77 10.33 17.34 -10.66
N ALA A 78 11.45 17.62 -9.97
CA ALA A 78 11.66 17.17 -8.60
C ALA A 78 10.59 17.71 -7.64
N LEU A 79 10.22 18.99 -7.77
CA LEU A 79 9.17 19.61 -6.95
C LEU A 79 7.80 18.94 -7.18
N ILE A 80 7.43 18.71 -8.45
CA ILE A 80 6.18 18.02 -8.81
C ILE A 80 6.17 16.61 -8.26
N ASN A 81 7.27 15.87 -8.35
CA ASN A 81 7.34 14.50 -7.81
C ASN A 81 7.20 14.49 -6.29
N ILE A 82 7.85 15.42 -5.58
CA ILE A 82 7.74 15.52 -4.12
C ILE A 82 6.32 15.88 -3.71
N ILE A 83 5.76 16.96 -4.28
CA ILE A 83 4.40 17.41 -3.96
C ILE A 83 3.37 16.33 -4.33
N GLY A 84 3.50 15.75 -5.51
CA GLY A 84 2.62 14.69 -5.98
C GLY A 84 2.65 13.46 -5.09
N SER A 85 3.84 13.06 -4.63
CA SER A 85 3.99 11.92 -3.72
C SER A 85 3.42 12.21 -2.33
N VAL A 86 3.59 13.42 -1.81
CA VAL A 86 3.08 13.78 -0.48
C VAL A 86 1.56 13.95 -0.46
N ILE A 87 0.96 14.47 -1.54
CA ILE A 87 -0.46 14.81 -1.57
C ILE A 87 -1.34 13.65 -2.06
N PHE A 88 -0.86 12.85 -3.01
CA PHE A 88 -1.71 11.84 -3.68
C PHE A 88 -1.34 10.39 -3.38
N ILE A 89 -0.17 10.14 -2.78
CA ILE A 89 0.36 8.78 -2.58
C ILE A 89 0.43 8.44 -1.08
N LEU A 90 0.92 9.38 -0.26
CA LEU A 90 0.89 9.30 1.20
C LEU A 90 -0.50 9.69 1.73
#